data_AF-A0A562UBU5-F1
#
_entry.id   AF-A0A562UBU5-F1
#
_cell.length_a   1.000
_cell.length_b   1.000
_cell.length_c   1.000
_cell.angle_alpha   90.00
_cell.angle_beta   90.00
_cell.angle_gamma   90.00
#
_symmetry.space_group_name_H-M   'P 1'
#
loop_
_entity.id
_entity.type
_entity.pdbx_description
1 polymer ?
#
loop_
_entity_poly.entity_id
_entity_poly.type
_entity_poly.pdbx_seq_one_letter_code
_entity_poly.pdbx_strand_id
1 'polypeptide(L)'
;MESDELGWFSIKASIGDTLQFTKLNFVTQKIAIVNTGDIPVFMEPLITLDQVTVKGQTKKQELSDVMADYRKQGTFYDGKPTALSFLSSPITGLYELFGATPGRARRFAANSKSELEYAEVQRRYNIGLVKRVTNTTDTVAKKFMEYYTPSYEDLKEWNDYELIKHIHLNYDFYDKTKDKDNLRKSVLPPLVKPGSKQDPVDLSKDQ
;
A
#
# COMPACT_ATOMS: atom_id res chain seq x y z
N MET A 1 -36.50 -11.64 -34.96
CA MET A 1 -36.56 -13.09 -35.21
C MET A 1 -35.65 -13.71 -34.20
N GLU A 2 -36.18 -14.60 -33.39
CA GLU A 2 -35.47 -15.17 -32.25
C GLU A 2 -34.97 -16.57 -32.60
N SER A 3 -33.86 -16.98 -31.97
CA SER A 3 -33.47 -18.38 -32.00
C SER A 3 -34.41 -19.23 -31.14
N ASP A 4 -34.48 -20.53 -31.40
CA ASP A 4 -35.17 -21.46 -30.53
C ASP A 4 -34.39 -21.71 -29.21
N GLU A 5 -34.94 -22.57 -28.34
CA GLU A 5 -34.36 -22.93 -27.04
C GLU A 5 -32.98 -23.61 -27.15
N LEU A 6 -32.67 -24.18 -28.31
CA LEU A 6 -31.41 -24.85 -28.61
C LEU A 6 -30.42 -23.93 -29.35
N GLY A 7 -30.81 -22.70 -29.68
CA GLY A 7 -29.98 -21.71 -30.36
C GLY A 7 -30.03 -21.78 -31.90
N TRP A 8 -30.94 -22.56 -32.49
CA TRP A 8 -31.11 -22.62 -33.95
C TRP A 8 -32.00 -21.48 -34.46
N PHE A 9 -31.66 -20.97 -35.63
CA PHE A 9 -32.46 -19.99 -36.36
C PHE A 9 -32.29 -20.19 -37.86
N SER A 10 -33.26 -19.76 -38.66
CA SER A 10 -33.19 -19.81 -40.12
C SER A 10 -33.68 -18.50 -40.72
N ILE A 11 -32.83 -17.85 -41.52
CA ILE A 11 -33.12 -16.57 -42.18
C ILE A 11 -32.86 -16.67 -43.68
N LYS A 12 -33.73 -16.05 -44.48
CA LYS A 12 -33.47 -15.85 -45.91
C LYS A 12 -32.60 -14.62 -46.08
N ALA A 13 -31.37 -14.80 -46.54
CA ALA A 13 -30.44 -13.72 -46.80
C ALA A 13 -29.52 -14.07 -47.98
N SER A 14 -28.99 -13.05 -48.66
CA SER A 14 -28.20 -13.19 -49.88
C SER A 14 -26.71 -13.07 -49.59
N ILE A 15 -25.88 -13.66 -50.46
CA ILE A 15 -24.43 -13.46 -50.40
C ILE A 15 -24.14 -11.96 -50.56
N GLY A 16 -23.38 -11.39 -49.63
CA GLY A 16 -23.09 -9.96 -49.54
C GLY A 16 -23.91 -9.22 -48.47
N ASP A 17 -24.98 -9.80 -47.94
CA ASP A 17 -25.72 -9.21 -46.81
C ASP A 17 -24.90 -9.32 -45.51
N THR A 18 -25.16 -8.39 -44.57
CA THR A 18 -24.56 -8.44 -43.23
C THR A 18 -25.65 -8.65 -42.19
N LEU A 19 -25.51 -9.72 -41.40
CA LEU A 19 -26.39 -10.02 -40.29
C LEU A 19 -25.81 -9.47 -38.99
N GLN A 20 -26.68 -8.93 -38.13
CA GLN A 20 -26.33 -8.47 -36.80
C GLN A 20 -27.05 -9.33 -35.76
N PHE A 21 -26.29 -9.86 -34.81
CA PHE A 21 -26.76 -10.69 -33.71
C PHE A 21 -26.63 -9.92 -32.40
N THR A 22 -27.73 -9.82 -31.65
CA THR A 22 -27.80 -9.14 -30.37
C THR A 22 -28.42 -10.07 -29.33
N LYS A 23 -27.77 -10.19 -28.18
CA LYS A 23 -28.26 -10.97 -27.04
C LYS A 23 -27.91 -10.21 -25.76
N LEU A 24 -28.81 -10.25 -24.78
CA LEU A 24 -28.60 -9.60 -23.48
C LEU A 24 -27.32 -10.16 -22.81
N ASN A 25 -26.46 -9.28 -22.30
CA ASN A 25 -25.18 -9.61 -21.68
C ASN A 25 -24.18 -10.30 -22.62
N PHE A 26 -24.30 -10.07 -23.92
CA PHE A 26 -23.30 -10.48 -24.91
C PHE A 26 -22.93 -9.31 -25.82
N VAL A 27 -21.71 -9.35 -26.36
CA VAL A 27 -21.26 -8.40 -27.36
C VAL A 27 -22.07 -8.58 -28.64
N THR A 28 -22.46 -7.46 -29.27
CA THR A 28 -23.17 -7.49 -30.56
C THR A 28 -22.23 -7.99 -31.66
N GLN A 29 -22.60 -9.07 -32.34
CA GLN A 29 -21.79 -9.67 -33.40
C GLN A 29 -22.35 -9.28 -34.78
N LYS A 30 -21.46 -8.97 -35.73
CA LYS A 30 -21.82 -8.76 -37.14
C LYS A 30 -21.11 -9.78 -38.02
N ILE A 31 -21.84 -10.44 -38.91
CA ILE A 31 -21.29 -11.45 -39.82
C ILE A 31 -21.79 -11.16 -41.23
N ALA A 32 -20.86 -11.07 -42.18
CA ALA A 32 -21.15 -10.97 -43.61
C ALA A 32 -21.38 -12.36 -44.19
N ILE A 33 -22.41 -12.50 -45.02
CA ILE A 33 -22.77 -13.77 -45.65
C ILE A 33 -21.88 -13.98 -46.87
N VAL A 34 -21.00 -14.98 -46.77
CA VAL A 34 -20.07 -15.37 -47.85
C VAL A 34 -20.48 -16.64 -48.58
N ASN A 35 -21.38 -17.44 -47.99
CA ASN A 35 -21.93 -18.66 -48.57
C ASN A 35 -23.37 -18.89 -48.06
N THR A 36 -24.06 -19.87 -48.66
CA THR A 36 -25.45 -20.24 -48.29
C THR A 36 -25.51 -21.47 -47.37
N GLY A 37 -24.39 -21.82 -46.73
CA GLY A 37 -24.33 -22.95 -45.80
C GLY A 37 -24.71 -22.54 -44.37
N ASP A 38 -24.72 -23.52 -43.46
CA ASP A 38 -24.93 -23.25 -42.04
C ASP A 38 -23.71 -22.53 -41.44
N ILE A 39 -23.95 -21.42 -40.75
CA ILE A 39 -22.90 -20.59 -40.16
C ILE A 39 -23.07 -20.59 -38.63
N PRO A 40 -22.13 -21.16 -37.86
CA PRO A 40 -22.15 -21.05 -36.41
C PRO A 40 -21.79 -19.63 -35.97
N VAL A 41 -22.55 -19.08 -35.01
CA VAL A 41 -22.33 -17.74 -34.44
C VAL A 41 -21.91 -17.90 -32.98
N PHE A 42 -20.65 -17.61 -32.68
CA PHE A 42 -20.14 -17.57 -31.30
C PHE A 42 -20.24 -16.14 -30.77
N MET A 43 -20.95 -15.95 -29.64
CA MET A 43 -21.08 -14.64 -29.00
C MET A 43 -20.25 -14.59 -27.72
N GLU A 44 -19.53 -13.49 -27.51
CA GLU A 44 -18.75 -13.26 -26.30
C GLU A 44 -19.63 -12.67 -25.19
N PRO A 45 -19.60 -13.22 -23.96
CA PRO A 45 -20.34 -12.66 -22.84
C PRO A 45 -19.74 -11.30 -22.44
N LEU A 46 -20.61 -10.32 -22.24
CA LEU A 46 -20.24 -9.01 -21.73
C LEU A 46 -20.12 -9.10 -20.21
N ILE A 47 -18.89 -9.01 -19.69
CA ILE A 47 -18.65 -8.93 -18.26
C ILE A 47 -18.94 -7.48 -17.82
N THR A 48 -20.12 -7.25 -17.25
CA THR A 48 -20.42 -5.99 -16.58
C THR A 48 -19.85 -6.05 -15.16
N LEU A 49 -18.77 -5.31 -14.91
CA LEU A 49 -18.28 -5.08 -13.55
C LEU A 49 -19.15 -4.01 -12.89
N ASP A 50 -19.69 -4.29 -11.72
CA ASP A 50 -20.37 -3.28 -10.91
C ASP A 50 -19.40 -2.14 -10.58
N GLN A 51 -19.93 -0.91 -10.48
CA GLN A 51 -19.14 0.26 -10.16
C GLN A 51 -18.51 0.11 -8.76
N VAL A 52 -17.23 -0.23 -8.72
CA VAL A 52 -16.43 -0.25 -7.49
C VAL A 52 -15.79 1.12 -7.28
N THR A 53 -16.11 1.77 -6.16
CA THR A 53 -15.47 3.04 -5.80
C THR A 53 -14.12 2.74 -5.13
N VAL A 54 -13.02 2.84 -5.87
CA VAL A 54 -11.66 2.74 -5.32
C VAL A 54 -11.27 4.10 -4.74
N LYS A 55 -11.30 4.22 -3.40
CA LYS A 55 -10.75 5.40 -2.71
C LYS A 55 -9.30 5.11 -2.34
N GLY A 56 -8.38 6.01 -2.67
CA GLY A 56 -7.01 5.93 -2.16
C GLY A 56 -7.04 6.08 -0.64
N GLN A 57 -6.88 4.98 0.08
CA GLN A 57 -6.78 4.99 1.53
C GLN A 57 -5.31 5.10 1.93
N THR A 58 -5.02 5.91 2.93
CA THR A 58 -3.70 5.89 3.57
C THR A 58 -3.60 4.63 4.44
N LYS A 59 -2.38 4.13 4.69
CA LYS A 59 -2.17 2.99 5.60
C LYS A 59 -2.81 3.23 6.98
N LYS A 60 -2.81 4.48 7.44
CA LYS A 60 -3.46 4.87 8.69
C LYS A 60 -4.98 4.68 8.65
N GLN A 61 -5.61 5.03 7.53
CA GLN A 61 -7.03 4.88 7.34
C GLN A 61 -7.44 3.41 7.27
N GLU A 62 -6.70 2.58 6.53
CA GLU A 62 -6.91 1.13 6.50
C GLU A 62 -6.84 0.53 7.91
N LEU A 63 -5.80 0.86 8.68
CA LEU A 63 -5.61 0.34 10.04
C LEU A 63 -6.69 0.84 11.00
N SER A 64 -7.14 2.10 10.85
CA SER A 64 -8.22 2.64 11.68
C SER A 64 -9.56 1.99 11.39
N ASP A 65 -9.84 1.67 10.13
CA ASP A 65 -11.08 1.02 9.69
C ASP A 65 -11.13 -0.41 10.27
N VAL A 66 -10.03 -1.17 10.16
CA VAL A 66 -9.93 -2.51 10.78
C VAL A 66 -10.09 -2.45 12.31
N MET A 67 -9.49 -1.43 12.96
CA MET A 67 -9.66 -1.23 14.41
C MET A 67 -11.10 -0.87 14.81
N ALA A 68 -11.77 -0.03 14.02
CA ALA A 68 -13.14 0.35 14.27
C ALA A 68 -14.08 -0.87 14.16
N ASP A 69 -13.82 -1.75 13.20
CA ASP A 69 -14.60 -2.96 13.01
C ASP A 69 -14.40 -3.98 14.15
N TYR A 70 -13.17 -4.16 14.66
CA TYR A 70 -12.95 -4.93 15.89
C TYR A 70 -13.73 -4.39 17.10
N ARG A 71 -13.82 -3.06 17.26
CA ARG A 71 -14.56 -2.43 18.36
C ARG A 71 -16.07 -2.63 18.23
N LYS A 72 -16.62 -2.52 17.02
CA LYS A 72 -18.05 -2.78 16.75
C LYS A 72 -18.46 -4.22 17.09
N GLN A 73 -17.56 -5.19 16.90
CA GLN A 73 -17.82 -6.59 17.26
C GLN A 73 -17.96 -6.83 18.76
N GLY A 74 -17.22 -6.10 19.60
CA GLY A 74 -17.19 -6.30 21.05
C GLY A 74 -18.44 -5.83 21.81
N THR A 75 -19.29 -5.01 21.20
CA THR A 75 -20.53 -4.49 21.81
C THR A 75 -21.79 -4.94 21.10
N PHE A 76 -21.72 -5.35 19.83
CA PHE A 76 -22.91 -5.59 19.01
C PHE A 76 -23.23 -7.06 18.73
N TYR A 77 -22.32 -7.99 19.04
CA TYR A 77 -22.54 -9.39 18.75
C TYR A 77 -22.10 -10.25 19.93
N ASP A 78 -23.11 -10.75 20.65
CA ASP A 78 -23.03 -11.85 21.60
C ASP A 78 -22.67 -13.17 20.86
N GLY A 79 -21.54 -13.14 20.13
CA GLY A 79 -20.97 -14.28 19.39
C GLY A 79 -21.58 -14.63 18.04
N LYS A 80 -22.54 -13.88 17.48
CA LYS A 80 -23.22 -14.25 16.22
C LYS A 80 -23.31 -13.10 15.21
N PRO A 81 -22.39 -13.01 14.22
CA PRO A 81 -22.51 -11.98 13.18
C PRO A 81 -23.73 -12.23 12.30
N THR A 82 -24.55 -11.20 12.10
CA THR A 82 -25.67 -11.24 11.16
C THR A 82 -25.13 -11.20 9.73
N ALA A 83 -25.55 -12.15 8.90
CA ALA A 83 -25.11 -12.35 7.52
C ALA A 83 -25.52 -11.23 6.52
N LEU A 84 -25.78 -10.00 6.99
CA LEU A 84 -26.25 -8.87 6.19
C LEU A 84 -25.22 -7.73 6.09
N SER A 85 -24.06 -7.83 6.75
CA SER A 85 -22.99 -6.83 6.65
C SER A 85 -22.15 -6.92 5.36
N PHE A 86 -22.48 -7.84 4.44
CA PHE A 86 -21.68 -8.15 3.25
C PHE A 86 -21.80 -7.16 2.08
N LEU A 87 -22.76 -6.25 2.10
CA LEU A 87 -23.16 -5.52 0.88
C LEU A 87 -22.57 -4.12 0.71
N SER A 88 -21.78 -3.60 1.65
CA SER A 88 -21.43 -2.16 1.64
C SER A 88 -19.94 -1.82 1.51
N SER A 89 -19.00 -2.78 1.53
CA SER A 89 -17.59 -2.47 1.24
C SER A 89 -16.75 -3.70 0.89
N PRO A 90 -15.88 -3.62 -0.15
CA PRO A 90 -14.94 -4.69 -0.49
C PRO A 90 -13.90 -4.98 0.61
N ILE A 91 -13.71 -4.07 1.58
CA ILE A 91 -12.81 -4.26 2.74
C ILE A 91 -13.46 -5.18 3.78
N THR A 92 -14.79 -5.19 3.86
CA THR A 92 -15.57 -6.04 4.78
C THR A 92 -15.50 -7.53 4.38
N GLY A 93 -14.91 -7.88 3.24
CA GLY A 93 -14.63 -9.28 2.85
C GLY A 93 -13.42 -9.91 3.55
N LEU A 94 -12.53 -9.13 4.16
CA LEU A 94 -11.41 -9.66 4.98
C LEU A 94 -11.86 -10.15 6.37
N TYR A 95 -13.15 -10.00 6.68
CA TYR A 95 -13.82 -10.30 7.94
C TYR A 95 -13.76 -11.80 8.33
N GLU A 96 -13.63 -12.70 7.35
CA GLU A 96 -13.56 -14.15 7.60
C GLU A 96 -12.14 -14.68 7.78
N LEU A 97 -11.11 -14.07 7.17
CA LEU A 97 -9.74 -14.56 7.26
C LEU A 97 -9.12 -14.36 8.67
N PHE A 98 -9.70 -13.47 9.49
CA PHE A 98 -9.18 -13.12 10.82
C PHE A 98 -10.20 -13.30 11.95
N GLY A 99 -11.07 -14.33 11.84
CA GLY A 99 -12.19 -14.59 12.74
C GLY A 99 -11.97 -14.30 14.25
N ALA A 100 -12.94 -13.57 14.81
CA ALA A 100 -13.52 -13.56 16.16
C ALA A 100 -12.64 -13.90 17.40
N THR A 101 -11.32 -13.78 17.33
CA THR A 101 -10.43 -14.20 18.42
C THR A 101 -9.74 -12.98 19.03
N PRO A 102 -10.00 -12.66 20.32
CA PRO A 102 -9.35 -11.54 21.02
C PRO A 102 -7.82 -11.54 20.95
N GLY A 103 -7.20 -12.72 20.88
CA GLY A 103 -5.74 -12.87 20.71
C GLY A 103 -5.21 -12.37 19.36
N ARG A 104 -5.96 -12.56 18.27
CA ARG A 104 -5.57 -12.08 16.93
C ARG A 104 -5.71 -10.56 16.84
N ALA A 105 -6.77 -10.00 17.43
CA ALA A 105 -6.97 -8.55 17.52
C ALA A 105 -5.83 -7.85 18.30
N ARG A 106 -5.36 -8.45 19.41
CA ARG A 106 -4.21 -7.92 20.18
C ARG A 106 -2.92 -7.93 19.36
N ARG A 107 -2.64 -9.01 18.62
CA ARG A 107 -1.46 -9.09 17.74
C ARG A 107 -1.56 -8.11 16.58
N PHE A 108 -2.75 -7.98 15.98
CA PHE A 108 -3.01 -6.97 14.98
C PHE A 108 -2.74 -5.57 15.55
N ALA A 109 -3.27 -5.23 16.72
CA ALA A 109 -3.02 -3.93 17.36
C ALA A 109 -1.55 -3.64 17.66
N ALA A 110 -0.81 -4.64 18.13
CA ALA A 110 0.63 -4.51 18.33
C ALA A 110 1.36 -4.19 17.01
N ASN A 111 1.06 -4.94 15.94
CA ASN A 111 1.70 -4.76 14.64
C ASN A 111 1.24 -3.48 13.93
N SER A 112 -0.03 -3.08 14.09
CA SER A 112 -0.57 -1.86 13.49
C SER A 112 0.17 -0.62 13.97
N LYS A 113 0.57 -0.58 15.25
CA LYS A 113 1.36 0.53 15.78
C LYS A 113 2.73 0.63 15.07
N SER A 114 3.47 -0.48 14.98
CA SER A 114 4.77 -0.49 14.31
C SER A 114 4.66 -0.16 12.81
N GLU A 115 3.59 -0.61 12.15
CA GLU A 115 3.32 -0.30 10.74
C GLU A 115 3.05 1.20 10.53
N LEU A 116 2.31 1.84 11.45
CA LEU A 116 2.08 3.29 11.41
C LEU A 116 3.37 4.09 11.59
N GLU A 117 4.18 3.67 12.56
CA GLU A 117 5.47 4.30 12.85
C GLU A 117 6.41 4.18 11.66
N TYR A 118 6.53 2.97 11.09
CA TYR A 118 7.33 2.74 9.88
C TYR A 118 6.83 3.57 8.68
N ALA A 119 5.51 3.63 8.47
CA ALA A 119 4.94 4.44 7.40
C ALA A 119 5.23 5.93 7.56
N GLU A 120 5.20 6.45 8.79
CA GLU A 120 5.53 7.85 9.07
C GLU A 120 7.03 8.13 8.85
N VAL A 121 7.91 7.19 9.26
CA VAL A 121 9.35 7.25 8.97
C VAL A 121 9.58 7.30 7.46
N GLN A 122 9.00 6.37 6.69
CA GLN A 122 9.18 6.34 5.23
C GLN A 122 8.60 7.58 4.53
N ARG A 123 7.54 8.19 5.08
CA ARG A 123 6.95 9.42 4.56
C ARG A 123 7.93 10.59 4.70
N ARG A 124 8.48 10.79 5.90
CA ARG A 124 9.41 11.90 6.20
C ARG A 124 10.82 11.64 5.66
N TYR A 125 11.33 10.44 5.81
CA TYR A 125 12.67 10.01 5.44
C TYR A 125 12.61 9.03 4.26
N ASN A 126 12.65 9.59 3.04
CA ASN A 126 12.63 8.83 1.80
C ASN A 126 13.88 9.09 0.95
N ILE A 127 14.07 8.22 -0.05
CA ILE A 127 15.21 8.31 -0.98
C ILE A 127 15.29 9.66 -1.69
N GLY A 128 14.15 10.29 -2.00
CA GLY A 128 14.11 11.58 -2.67
C GLY A 128 14.70 12.70 -1.80
N LEU A 129 14.36 12.71 -0.51
CA LEU A 129 14.95 13.62 0.47
C LEU A 129 16.45 13.38 0.59
N VAL A 130 16.87 12.14 0.84
CA VAL A 130 18.28 11.79 1.02
C VAL A 130 19.10 12.22 -0.18
N LYS A 131 18.65 11.91 -1.40
CA LYS A 131 19.33 12.32 -2.64
C LYS A 131 19.43 13.83 -2.77
N ARG A 132 18.36 14.56 -2.46
CA ARG A 132 18.35 16.03 -2.55
C ARG A 132 19.36 16.65 -1.61
N VAL A 133 19.49 16.10 -0.40
CA VAL A 133 20.41 16.61 0.63
C VAL A 133 21.86 16.23 0.31
N THR A 134 22.10 15.01 -0.16
CA THR A 134 23.46 14.45 -0.34
C THR A 134 24.00 14.54 -1.77
N ASN A 135 23.16 14.93 -2.73
CA ASN A 135 23.47 14.97 -4.17
C ASN A 135 24.06 13.65 -4.70
N THR A 136 23.50 12.51 -4.28
CA THR A 136 24.00 11.17 -4.60
C THR A 136 23.05 10.38 -5.51
N THR A 137 23.52 9.21 -5.99
CA THR A 137 22.70 8.31 -6.81
C THR A 137 21.71 7.51 -5.96
N ASP A 138 20.65 6.99 -6.57
CA ASP A 138 19.65 6.14 -5.90
C ASP A 138 20.28 4.92 -5.21
N THR A 139 21.30 4.32 -5.85
CA THR A 139 21.96 3.13 -5.33
C THR A 139 22.76 3.42 -4.06
N VAL A 140 23.42 4.58 -3.99
CA VAL A 140 24.16 5.01 -2.80
C VAL A 140 23.19 5.48 -1.71
N ALA A 141 22.16 6.23 -2.06
CA ALA A 141 21.15 6.69 -1.12
C ALA A 141 20.43 5.52 -0.43
N LYS A 142 20.02 4.48 -1.17
CA LYS A 142 19.40 3.27 -0.60
C LYS A 142 20.32 2.58 0.41
N LYS A 143 21.59 2.37 0.05
CA LYS A 143 22.58 1.75 0.94
C LYS A 143 22.84 2.58 2.19
N PHE A 144 22.90 3.91 2.06
CA PHE A 144 23.00 4.80 3.21
C PHE A 144 21.78 4.65 4.14
N MET A 145 20.57 4.62 3.58
CA MET A 145 19.34 4.44 4.35
C MET A 145 19.30 3.10 5.11
N GLU A 146 19.91 2.02 4.62
CA GLU A 146 19.98 0.74 5.33
C GLU A 146 20.66 0.85 6.71
N TYR A 147 21.59 1.79 6.88
CA TYR A 147 22.37 1.94 8.12
C TYR A 147 22.00 3.17 8.95
N TYR A 148 21.50 4.23 8.31
CA TYR A 148 21.32 5.54 8.93
C TYR A 148 19.86 6.03 8.91
N THR A 149 18.88 5.11 8.84
CA THR A 149 17.46 5.46 8.99
C THR A 149 17.18 5.86 10.44
N PRO A 150 16.68 7.09 10.71
CA PRO A 150 16.31 7.51 12.06
C PRO A 150 15.12 6.71 12.61
N SER A 151 15.00 6.64 13.93
CA SER A 151 13.82 6.04 14.56
C SER A 151 12.60 6.95 14.44
N TYR A 152 11.42 6.38 14.71
CA TYR A 152 10.18 7.15 14.75
C TYR A 152 10.21 8.26 15.82
N GLU A 153 10.79 8.01 16.99
CA GLU A 153 10.87 9.01 18.06
C GLU A 153 11.83 10.15 17.70
N ASP A 154 12.97 9.84 17.06
CA ASP A 154 13.88 10.87 16.53
C ASP A 154 13.14 11.80 15.56
N LEU A 155 12.42 11.23 14.58
CA LEU A 155 11.68 12.01 13.59
C LEU A 155 10.50 12.78 14.17
N LYS A 156 10.00 12.41 15.34
CA LYS A 156 8.92 13.12 16.03
C LYS A 156 9.45 14.34 16.76
N GLU A 157 10.66 14.28 17.29
CA GLU A 157 11.33 15.40 17.93
C GLU A 157 11.94 16.36 16.90
N TRP A 158 12.46 15.83 15.80
CA TRP A 158 13.18 16.63 14.81
C TRP A 158 12.28 17.48 13.92
N ASN A 159 12.70 18.72 13.74
CA ASN A 159 12.24 19.55 12.63
C ASN A 159 13.03 19.24 11.34
N ASP A 160 12.60 19.85 10.23
CA ASP A 160 13.20 19.59 8.92
C ASP A 160 14.71 19.94 8.87
N TYR A 161 15.13 20.98 9.60
CA TYR A 161 16.54 21.39 9.66
C TYR A 161 17.39 20.34 10.40
N GLU A 162 16.92 19.84 11.53
CA GLU A 162 17.59 18.79 12.30
C GLU A 162 17.70 17.50 11.51
N LEU A 163 16.65 17.13 10.76
CA LEU A 163 16.68 15.99 9.86
C LEU A 163 17.71 16.17 8.74
N ILE A 164 17.75 17.33 8.09
CA ILE A 164 18.74 17.64 7.04
C ILE A 164 20.15 17.60 7.61
N LYS A 165 20.37 18.19 8.79
CA LYS A 165 21.66 18.17 9.50
C LYS A 165 22.09 16.73 9.83
N HIS A 166 21.17 15.90 10.32
CA HIS A 166 21.42 14.49 10.59
C HIS A 166 21.85 13.73 9.32
N ILE A 167 21.17 13.98 8.19
CA ILE A 167 21.53 13.38 6.90
C ILE A 167 22.94 13.79 6.48
N HIS A 168 23.26 15.08 6.52
CA HIS A 168 24.60 15.56 6.14
C HIS A 168 25.69 14.95 7.00
N LEU A 169 25.56 15.01 8.33
CA LEU A 169 26.58 14.53 9.25
C LEU A 169 26.88 13.04 9.06
N ASN A 170 25.83 12.22 8.94
CA ASN A 170 25.99 10.78 8.76
C ASN A 170 26.45 10.41 7.34
N TYR A 171 26.01 11.15 6.32
CA TYR A 171 26.46 10.91 4.96
C TYR A 171 27.94 11.24 4.79
N ASP A 172 28.42 12.34 5.39
CA ASP A 172 29.85 12.69 5.39
C ASP A 172 30.69 11.60 6.06
N PHE A 173 30.18 11.01 7.15
CA PHE A 173 30.83 9.87 7.78
C PHE A 173 30.80 8.63 6.88
N TYR A 174 29.66 8.32 6.28
CA TYR A 174 29.49 7.19 5.37
C TYR A 174 30.41 7.29 4.13
N ASP A 175 30.51 8.47 3.52
CA ASP A 175 31.32 8.71 2.33
C ASP A 175 32.82 8.59 2.62
N LYS A 176 33.25 9.04 3.81
CA LYS A 176 34.63 8.87 4.30
C LYS A 176 34.96 7.43 4.65
N THR A 177 33.96 6.64 5.06
CA THR A 177 34.13 5.23 5.47
C THR A 177 33.97 4.26 4.29
N LYS A 178 34.22 4.70 3.06
CA LYS A 178 34.12 3.88 1.82
C LYS A 178 34.98 2.60 1.78
N ASP A 179 35.75 2.30 2.82
CA ASP A 179 36.35 0.98 3.06
C ASP A 179 35.34 0.02 3.73
N LYS A 180 34.72 -0.80 2.88
CA LYS A 180 33.50 -1.59 3.12
C LYS A 180 33.60 -2.70 4.19
N ASP A 181 34.76 -2.92 4.80
CA ASP A 181 34.97 -3.98 5.79
C ASP A 181 34.79 -3.53 7.25
N ASN A 182 34.79 -2.22 7.54
CA ASN A 182 34.76 -1.74 8.93
C ASN A 182 33.36 -1.33 9.46
N LEU A 183 32.36 -1.13 8.59
CA LEU A 183 31.03 -0.68 9.02
C LEU A 183 30.22 -1.72 9.82
N ARG A 184 30.54 -3.01 9.68
CA ARG A 184 29.93 -4.07 10.52
C ARG A 184 30.41 -4.02 11.99
N LYS A 185 31.51 -3.33 12.29
CA LYS A 185 32.11 -3.27 13.64
C LYS A 185 31.82 -1.97 14.39
N SER A 186 31.26 -0.95 13.74
CA SER A 186 31.06 0.38 14.33
C SER A 186 29.60 0.85 14.26
N VAL A 187 28.65 0.01 14.70
CA VAL A 187 27.30 0.52 14.99
C VAL A 187 27.36 1.21 16.35
N LEU A 188 27.50 2.55 16.28
CA LEU A 188 27.08 3.60 17.23
C LEU A 188 28.14 4.71 17.27
N PRO A 189 27.93 5.86 16.61
CA PRO A 189 28.43 7.13 17.13
C PRO A 189 27.74 7.38 18.48
N PRO A 190 28.43 7.92 19.50
CA PRO A 190 27.82 8.15 20.80
C PRO A 190 26.65 9.13 20.65
N LEU A 191 25.47 8.69 21.11
CA LEU A 191 24.32 9.54 21.30
C LEU A 191 24.76 10.75 22.13
N VAL A 192 24.74 11.94 21.53
CA VAL A 192 24.82 13.18 22.28
C VAL A 192 23.57 13.21 23.15
N LYS A 193 23.73 12.97 24.46
CA LYS A 193 22.64 13.07 25.42
C LYS A 193 22.17 14.53 25.46
N PRO A 194 20.87 14.81 25.22
CA PRO A 194 20.36 16.15 25.46
C PRO A 194 20.30 16.36 26.98
N GLY A 195 21.14 17.27 27.52
CA GLY A 195 20.97 17.76 28.90
C GLY A 195 22.19 18.04 29.78
N SER A 196 23.44 18.06 29.29
CA SER A 196 24.54 18.55 30.14
C SER A 196 24.52 20.08 30.21
N LYS A 197 24.02 20.63 31.32
CA LYS A 197 24.29 22.01 31.72
C LYS A 197 25.81 22.23 31.69
N GLN A 198 26.26 23.27 31.00
CA GLN A 198 27.63 23.77 31.16
C GLN A 198 27.72 24.43 32.52
N ASP A 199 28.42 23.80 33.46
CA ASP A 199 28.84 24.48 34.68
C ASP A 199 29.92 25.53 34.31
N PRO A 200 29.93 26.70 34.96
CA PRO A 200 30.88 27.76 34.61
C PRO A 200 32.30 27.33 34.96
N VAL A 201 33.22 27.52 34.01
CA VAL A 201 34.66 27.32 34.19
C VAL A 201 35.18 28.34 35.21
N ASP A 202 35.59 27.87 36.38
CA ASP A 202 36.32 28.63 37.40
C ASP A 202 37.75 28.89 36.89
N LEU A 203 37.99 30.12 36.43
CA LEU A 203 39.33 30.64 36.19
C LEU A 203 39.94 31.11 37.52
N SER A 204 40.34 30.17 38.36
CA SER A 204 41.28 30.45 39.44
C SER A 204 42.11 29.21 39.79
N LYS A 205 43.11 28.94 38.96
CA LYS A 205 44.37 28.29 39.35
C LYS A 205 45.28 28.20 38.13
N ASP A 206 46.15 29.19 38.01
CA ASP A 206 47.56 28.95 37.77
C ASP A 206 48.32 30.10 38.47
N GLN A 207 49.05 29.71 39.51
CA GLN A 207 50.18 30.47 40.05
C GLN A 207 51.39 30.24 39.15
#